data_AF-A0A017HUX6-F1
#
_entry.id   AF-A0A017HUX6-F1
#
_cell.length_a   1.000
_cell.length_b   1.000
_cell.length_c   1.000
_cell.angle_alpha   90.00
_cell.angle_beta   90.00
_cell.angle_gamma   90.00
#
_symmetry.space_group_name_H-M   'P 1'
#
loop_
_entity.id
_entity.type
_entity.pdbx_description
1 polymer ?
#
loop_
_entity_poly.entity_id
_entity_poly.type
_entity_poly.pdbx_seq_one_letter_code
_entity_poly.pdbx_strand_id
1 'polypeptide(L)' 'MRALDVPVAPAIVGLILGPLAEQQFRRALAISQGDATVFLTHPISLALLLLATLLVALPPIMRQRARARRRPG' A
#
# COMPACT_ATOMS: atom_id res chain seq x y z
N MET A 1 -1.23 -16.02 -24.69
CA MET A 1 -1.45 -14.78 -23.93
C MET A 1 -0.40 -14.76 -22.84
N ARG A 2 0.49 -13.75 -22.84
CA ARG A 2 1.47 -13.55 -21.77
C ARG A 2 0.68 -13.24 -20.51
N ALA A 3 0.38 -14.27 -19.71
CA ALA A 3 0.13 -14.05 -18.30
C ALA A 3 1.25 -13.13 -17.83
N LEU A 4 0.90 -12.02 -17.18
CA LEU A 4 1.87 -11.16 -16.50
C LEU A 4 2.95 -12.08 -15.93
N ASP A 5 4.24 -11.86 -16.21
CA ASP A 5 5.39 -12.65 -15.72
C ASP A 5 5.54 -12.54 -14.18
N VAL A 6 4.41 -12.43 -13.48
CA VAL A 6 4.22 -12.50 -12.06
C VAL A 6 4.25 -13.98 -11.72
N PRO A 7 5.23 -14.43 -10.92
CA PRO A 7 5.30 -15.83 -10.54
C PRO A 7 3.98 -16.27 -9.87
N VAL A 8 3.61 -17.55 -10.02
CA VAL A 8 2.34 -18.07 -9.49
C VAL A 8 2.21 -17.85 -7.97
N ALA A 9 3.32 -17.93 -7.23
CA ALA A 9 3.36 -17.74 -5.78
C ALA A 9 2.83 -16.34 -5.33
N PRO A 10 3.38 -15.20 -5.77
CA PRO A 10 2.86 -13.88 -5.40
C PRO A 10 1.43 -13.64 -5.90
N ALA A 11 1.02 -14.25 -7.02
CA ALA A 11 -0.37 -14.16 -7.49
C ALA A 11 -1.34 -14.85 -6.51
N ILE A 12 -1.03 -16.06 -6.06
CA ILE A 12 -1.82 -16.79 -5.04
C ILE A 12 -1.85 -16.00 -3.72
N VAL A 13 -0.71 -15.45 -3.30
CA VAL A 13 -0.62 -14.63 -2.08
C VAL A 13 -1.56 -13.42 -2.19
N GLY A 14 -1.55 -12.69 -3.32
CA GLY A 14 -2.47 -11.59 -3.55
C GLY A 14 -3.94 -12.01 -3.52
N LEU A 15 -4.25 -13.17 -4.12
CA LEU A 15 -5.61 -13.73 -4.15
C LEU A 15 -6.12 -14.09 -2.75
N ILE A 16 -5.27 -14.59 -1.86
CA ILE A 16 -5.63 -14.93 -0.48
C ILE A 16 -5.70 -13.66 0.39
N LEU A 17 -4.69 -12.79 0.28
CA LEU A 17 -4.57 -11.60 1.12
C LEU A 17 -5.60 -10.51 0.76
N GLY A 18 -6.01 -10.40 -0.51
CA GLY A 18 -6.99 -9.40 -0.95
C GLY A 18 -8.31 -9.48 -0.19
N PRO A 19 -9.02 -10.62 -0.19
CA PRO A 19 -10.24 -10.83 0.57
C PRO A 19 -10.05 -10.62 2.08
N LEU A 20 -8.92 -11.05 2.63
CA LEU A 20 -8.60 -10.86 4.05
C LEU A 20 -8.45 -9.37 4.40
N ALA A 21 -7.76 -8.60 3.56
CA ALA A 21 -7.60 -7.17 3.73
C ALA A 21 -8.94 -6.44 3.68
N GLU A 22 -9.77 -6.77 2.69
CA GLU A 22 -11.12 -6.22 2.54
C GLU A 22 -12.03 -6.57 3.74
N GLN A 23 -11.94 -7.80 4.25
CA GLN A 23 -12.67 -8.20 5.46
C GLN A 23 -12.23 -7.38 6.69
N GLN A 24 -10.92 -7.16 6.88
CA GLN A 24 -10.45 -6.32 8.00
C GLN A 24 -10.83 -4.86 7.82
N PHE A 25 -10.79 -4.34 6.59
CA PHE A 25 -11.21 -2.98 6.27
C PHE A 25 -12.70 -2.77 6.60
N ARG A 26 -13.58 -3.65 6.12
CA ARG A 26 -15.01 -3.59 6.45
C ARG A 26 -15.27 -3.76 7.93
N ARG A 27 -14.53 -4.64 8.61
CA ARG A 27 -14.64 -4.83 10.06
C ARG A 27 -14.27 -3.55 10.82
N ALA A 28 -13.18 -2.89 10.43
CA ALA A 28 -12.75 -1.63 11.05
C ALA A 28 -13.81 -0.53 10.85
N LEU A 29 -14.36 -0.41 9.64
CA LEU A 29 -15.44 0.54 9.36
C LEU A 29 -16.71 0.21 10.14
N ALA A 30 -17.11 -1.07 10.23
CA ALA A 30 -18.28 -1.48 11.00
C ALA A 30 -18.14 -1.13 12.49
N ILE A 31 -16.95 -1.36 13.08
CA ILE A 31 -16.64 -0.98 14.46
C ILE A 31 -16.72 0.55 14.64
N SER A 32 -16.30 1.29 13.62
CA SER A 32 -16.28 2.76 13.62
C SER A 32 -17.61 3.37 13.15
N GLN A 33 -18.66 2.56 13.02
CA GLN A 33 -19.99 3.01 12.55
C GLN A 33 -19.95 3.71 11.18
N GLY A 34 -19.03 3.29 10.30
CA GLY A 34 -18.82 3.86 8.98
C GLY A 34 -17.84 5.04 8.93
N ASP A 35 -17.29 5.47 10.07
CA ASP A 35 -16.37 6.60 10.11
C ASP A 35 -14.94 6.18 9.67
N ALA A 36 -14.52 6.66 8.49
CA ALA A 36 -13.18 6.43 7.95
C ALA A 36 -12.10 7.28 8.62
N THR A 37 -12.46 8.30 9.42
CA THR A 37 -11.47 9.08 10.17
C THR A 37 -10.77 8.26 11.24
N VAL A 38 -11.34 7.10 11.63
CA VAL A 38 -10.72 6.10 12.51
C VAL A 38 -9.28 5.76 12.10
N PHE A 39 -9.01 5.73 10.79
CA PHE A 39 -7.69 5.39 10.27
C PHE A 39 -6.63 6.46 10.55
N LEU A 40 -7.05 7.71 10.78
CA LEU A 40 -6.21 8.86 11.11
C LEU A 40 -6.17 9.15 12.61
N THR A 41 -7.28 8.89 13.33
CA THR A 41 -7.38 9.14 14.77
C THR A 41 -6.71 8.05 15.61
N HIS A 42 -6.67 6.80 15.13
CA HIS A 42 -5.94 5.73 15.80
C HIS A 42 -4.43 5.80 15.52
N PRO A 43 -3.58 5.95 16.55
CA PRO A 43 -2.15 6.21 16.35
C PRO A 43 -1.41 5.07 15.65
N ILE A 44 -1.79 3.81 15.93
CA ILE A 44 -1.19 2.63 15.29
C ILE A 44 -1.59 2.56 13.81
N SER A 45 -2.87 2.81 13.49
CA SER A 45 -3.35 2.84 12.11
C SER A 45 -2.65 3.93 11.31
N LEU A 46 -2.56 5.13 11.87
CA LEU A 46 -1.88 6.26 11.25
C LEU A 46 -0.39 5.95 10.99
N ALA A 47 0.31 5.39 11.97
CA ALA A 47 1.71 5.00 11.82
C ALA A 47 1.91 3.97 10.70
N LEU A 48 1.04 2.95 10.62
CA LEU A 48 1.08 1.93 9.57
C LEU A 48 0.78 2.51 8.18
N LEU A 49 -0.22 3.41 8.07
CA LEU A 49 -0.55 4.09 6.82
C LEU A 49 0.60 4.97 6.31
N LEU A 50 1.24 5.72 7.21
CA LEU A 50 2.42 6.53 6.87
C LEU A 50 3.58 5.64 6.43
N LEU A 51 3.84 4.54 7.14
CA LEU A 51 4.89 3.59 6.78
C LEU A 51 4.63 2.94 5.41
N ALA A 52 3.41 2.47 5.16
CA ALA A 52 3.03 1.89 3.88
C ALA A 52 3.18 2.90 2.74
N THR A 53 2.74 4.14 2.95
CA THR A 53 2.87 5.23 1.98
C THR A 53 4.34 5.53 1.69
N LEU A 54 5.20 5.59 2.72
CA LEU A 54 6.63 5.79 2.56
C LEU A 54 7.29 4.65 1.76
N LEU A 55 6.99 3.39 2.07
CA LEU A 55 7.57 2.24 1.38
C LEU A 55 7.21 2.21 -0.11
N VAL A 56 6.00 2.62 -0.48
CA VAL A 56 5.53 2.65 -1.87
C VAL A 56 6.02 3.90 -2.61
N ALA A 57 6.02 5.08 -1.96
CA ALA A 57 6.32 6.36 -2.61
C ALA A 57 7.82 6.70 -2.65
N LEU A 58 8.60 6.26 -1.66
CA LEU A 58 10.02 6.63 -1.57
C LEU A 58 10.86 6.13 -2.77
N PRO A 59 10.75 4.87 -3.25
CA PRO A 59 11.53 4.38 -4.38
C PRO A 59 11.34 5.19 -5.68
N PRO A 60 10.11 5.47 -6.17
CA PRO A 60 9.94 6.27 -7.38
C PRO A 60 10.41 7.72 -7.19
N ILE A 61 10.18 8.33 -6.02
CA ILE A 61 10.64 9.70 -5.72
C ILE A 61 12.17 9.78 -5.77
N MET A 62 12.88 8.85 -5.13
CA MET A 62 14.34 8.81 -5.16
C MET A 62 14.87 8.59 -6.58
N ARG A 63 14.23 7.71 -7.36
CA ARG A 63 14.61 7.44 -8.75
C ARG A 63 14.45 8.66 -9.65
N GLN A 64 13.38 9.45 -9.45
CA GLN A 64 13.17 10.70 -10.18
C GLN A 64 14.21 11.77 -9.80
N ARG A 65 14.48 11.95 -8.49
CA ARG A 65 15.49 12.91 -8.00
C ARG A 65 16.91 12.55 -8.46
N ALA A 66 17.25 11.26 -8.50
CA ALA A 66 18.53 10.78 -9.01
C ALA A 66 18.68 11.01 -10.52
N ARG A 67 17.60 10.86 -11.30
CA ARG A 67 17.60 11.17 -12.74
C ARG A 67 17.75 12.68 -13.01
N ALA A 68 17.11 13.52 -12.20
CA ALA A 68 17.23 14.97 -12.30
C ALA A 68 18.67 15.46 -12.00
N ARG A 69 19.38 14.79 -11.08
CA ARG A 69 20.79 15.09 -10.75
C ARG A 69 21.81 14.55 -11.77
N ARG A 70 21.41 13.64 -12.66
CA ARG A 70 22.27 13.02 -13.69
C ARG A 70 22.20 13.70 -15.07
N ARG A 71 21.62 14.91 -15.16
CA ARG A 71 21.82 15.79 -16.32
C ARG A 71 22.97 16.75 -15.98
N PRO A 72 24.25 16.37 -16.18
CA PRO A 72 25.30 17.36 -16.32
C PRO A 72 25.02 18.13 -17.62
N GLY A 73 24.90 19.45 -17.51
CA GLY A 73 25.09 20.34 -18.65
C GLY A 73 26.56 20.42 -19.00
#